data_AF-A0A821KP85-F1
#
_entry.id   AF-A0A821KP85-F1
#
_cell.length_a   1.000
_cell.length_b   1.000
_cell.length_c   1.000
_cell.angle_alpha   90.00
_cell.angle_beta   90.00
_cell.angle_gamma   90.00
#
_symmetry.space_group_name_H-M   'P 1'
#
loop_
_entity.id
_entity.type
_entity.pdbx_description
1 polymer ?
#
loop_
_entity_poly.entity_id
_entity_poly.type
_entity_poly.pdbx_seq_one_letter_code
_entity_poly.pdbx_strand_id
1 'polypeptide(L)'
;MWQLTAGDQCKLHPGKCRLKRLHGDVNRDQQSRLNSLGINSKIQAVAQAEDPGAIVHVTMDSIVSVNLDEFSNDQNSLNLIINELLKPNPQFWIERTMKQVSMASYRLVYRPSFIEGKYQLPLTQPEHWNIVVHGSPRRDHSLNGHDSVYMHYSWSTHMLTDYKSPSISEPQLGMIDGQWVEPIILPTDPYNLMQRTGYACIDE
;
A
#
# COMPACT_ATOMS: atom_id res chain seq x y z
N MET A 1 -8.65 1.59 34.96
CA MET A 1 -7.22 1.71 34.64
C MET A 1 -6.74 0.30 34.31
N TRP A 2 -6.81 -0.09 33.04
CA TRP A 2 -6.56 -1.48 32.63
C TRP A 2 -5.23 -1.54 31.90
N GLN A 3 -4.23 -2.05 32.61
CA GLN A 3 -3.04 -2.67 32.03
C GLN A 3 -3.41 -4.10 31.62
N LEU A 4 -3.04 -4.49 30.40
CA LEU A 4 -2.95 -5.88 29.99
C LEU A 4 -1.52 -6.12 29.49
N THR A 5 -0.84 -7.08 30.11
CA THR A 5 0.49 -7.54 29.74
C THR A 5 0.42 -8.88 29.02
N ALA A 6 1.14 -8.93 27.90
CA ALA A 6 1.77 -10.05 27.20
C ALA A 6 1.03 -11.39 27.06
N GLY A 7 0.58 -11.66 25.83
CA GLY A 7 0.47 -13.01 25.25
C GLY A 7 0.93 -12.94 23.80
N ASP A 8 2.05 -13.61 23.51
CA ASP A 8 2.64 -13.93 22.20
C ASP A 8 2.28 -13.00 21.03
N GLN A 9 3.05 -11.93 20.90
CA GLN A 9 3.00 -11.06 19.74
C GLN A 9 3.40 -11.85 18.50
N CYS A 10 2.43 -12.12 17.63
CA CYS A 10 2.67 -12.26 16.20
C CYS A 10 3.58 -11.11 15.76
N LYS A 11 4.87 -11.38 15.58
CA LYS A 11 5.84 -10.40 15.11
C LYS A 11 5.63 -10.17 13.62
N LEU A 12 4.47 -9.65 13.21
CA LEU A 12 4.21 -9.36 11.80
C LEU A 12 5.19 -8.27 11.31
N HIS A 13 5.74 -8.46 10.11
CA HIS A 13 6.65 -7.49 9.51
C HIS A 13 5.91 -6.17 9.24
N PRO A 14 6.41 -5.02 9.73
CA PRO A 14 5.79 -3.73 9.45
C PRO A 14 6.12 -3.33 8.00
N GLY A 15 5.19 -3.59 7.08
CA GLY A 15 5.16 -2.85 5.81
C GLY A 15 4.88 -1.39 6.13
N LYS A 16 5.85 -0.49 5.94
CA LYS A 16 5.63 0.94 6.15
C LYS A 16 5.09 1.55 4.86
N CYS A 17 3.78 1.78 4.80
CA CYS A 17 3.19 2.58 3.74
C CYS A 17 3.51 4.06 3.97
N ARG A 18 4.29 4.68 3.08
CA ARG A 18 4.61 6.11 3.12
C ARG A 18 3.84 6.83 2.02
N LEU A 19 3.14 7.90 2.38
CA LEU A 19 2.49 8.82 1.45
C LEU A 19 3.27 10.12 1.37
N LYS A 20 3.38 10.68 0.17
CA LYS A 20 4.01 11.99 -0.09
C LYS A 20 3.22 12.79 -1.12
N ARG A 21 2.86 14.04 -0.81
CA ARG A 21 2.25 14.95 -1.79
C ARG A 21 3.28 15.51 -2.78
N LEU A 22 2.99 15.45 -4.08
CA LEU A 22 3.80 16.00 -5.17
C LEU A 22 3.15 17.25 -5.78
N HIS A 23 3.97 18.07 -6.45
CA HIS A 23 3.55 19.28 -7.17
C HIS A 23 3.06 18.94 -8.58
N GLY A 24 1.94 19.54 -9.02
CA GLY A 24 1.47 19.47 -10.40
C GLY A 24 1.34 20.88 -10.97
N ASP A 25 2.29 21.30 -11.80
CA ASP A 25 2.18 22.57 -12.52
C ASP A 25 1.60 22.34 -13.91
N VAL A 26 0.43 22.92 -14.18
CA VAL A 26 -0.07 23.10 -15.54
C VAL A 26 0.70 24.26 -16.18
N ASN A 27 1.35 23.96 -17.30
CA ASN A 27 2.37 24.77 -17.96
C ASN A 27 1.86 26.18 -18.34
N ARG A 28 2.54 27.23 -17.86
CA ARG A 28 2.32 28.67 -18.14
C ARG A 28 2.16 29.02 -19.62
N ASP A 29 2.67 28.17 -20.52
CA ASP A 29 2.64 28.39 -21.97
C ASP A 29 1.22 28.37 -22.57
N GLN A 30 0.29 27.61 -21.98
CA GLN A 30 -1.09 27.54 -22.51
C GLN A 30 -1.90 28.80 -22.19
N GLN A 31 -1.63 29.45 -21.05
CA GLN A 31 -2.30 30.70 -20.65
C GLN A 31 -2.00 31.85 -21.62
N SER A 32 -0.77 31.89 -22.18
CA SER A 32 -0.34 32.95 -23.11
C SER A 32 -1.09 32.93 -24.44
N ARG A 33 -1.43 31.72 -24.93
CA ARG A 33 -2.15 31.51 -26.20
C ARG A 33 -3.64 31.83 -26.12
N LEU A 34 -4.24 31.65 -24.94
CA LEU A 34 -5.65 31.99 -24.71
C LEU A 34 -5.86 33.51 -24.65
N ASN A 35 -4.88 34.25 -24.11
CA ASN A 35 -4.93 35.71 -24.02
C ASN A 35 -4.83 36.42 -25.38
N SER A 36 -4.19 35.80 -26.38
CA SER A 36 -4.08 36.39 -27.73
C SER A 36 -5.36 36.32 -28.56
N LEU A 37 -6.40 35.59 -28.10
CA LEU A 37 -7.64 35.37 -28.86
C LEU A 37 -8.78 36.36 -28.50
N GLY A 38 -8.54 37.36 -27.66
CA GLY A 38 -9.48 38.48 -27.45
C GLY A 38 -10.81 38.12 -26.76
N ILE A 39 -10.91 36.96 -26.11
CA ILE A 39 -12.14 36.49 -25.44
C ILE A 39 -12.20 37.02 -23.99
N ASN A 40 -12.17 38.34 -23.81
CA ASN A 40 -12.14 38.94 -22.47
C ASN A 40 -13.35 39.83 -22.22
N SER A 41 -14.35 39.26 -21.54
CA SER A 41 -15.19 39.97 -20.53
C SER A 41 -16.34 39.10 -20.02
N LYS A 42 -16.80 38.08 -20.78
CA LYS A 42 -17.86 37.15 -20.31
C LYS A 42 -17.37 35.77 -19.87
N ILE A 43 -16.15 35.36 -20.20
CA ILE A 43 -15.57 34.08 -19.73
C ILE A 43 -14.86 34.24 -18.38
N GLN A 44 -14.45 35.44 -18.00
CA GLN A 44 -13.76 35.71 -16.71
C GLN A 44 -14.66 35.52 -15.47
N ALA A 45 -15.98 35.38 -15.62
CA ALA A 45 -16.89 35.04 -14.53
C ALA A 45 -17.11 33.52 -14.37
N VAL A 46 -16.58 32.69 -15.29
CA VAL A 46 -16.65 31.21 -15.23
C VAL A 46 -15.27 30.60 -14.96
N ALA A 47 -14.22 31.42 -14.83
CA ALA A 47 -12.99 31.01 -14.17
C ALA A 47 -13.25 30.86 -12.66
N GLN A 48 -14.03 29.84 -12.29
CA GLN A 48 -13.84 29.15 -11.02
C GLN A 48 -12.33 28.98 -10.87
N ALA A 49 -11.76 29.43 -9.76
CA ALA A 49 -10.35 29.21 -9.46
C ALA A 49 -10.04 27.75 -9.80
N GLU A 50 -9.26 27.53 -10.87
CA GLU A 50 -8.94 26.18 -11.31
C GLU A 50 -8.33 25.47 -10.12
N ASP A 51 -8.93 24.36 -9.72
CA ASP A 51 -8.38 23.54 -8.67
C ASP A 51 -7.03 23.01 -9.17
N PRO A 52 -5.90 23.42 -8.56
CA PRO A 52 -4.59 22.97 -9.00
C PRO A 52 -4.41 21.45 -8.81
N GLY A 53 -5.34 20.80 -8.12
CA GLY A 53 -5.31 19.38 -7.83
C GLY A 53 -4.20 19.02 -6.82
N ALA A 54 -4.04 17.73 -6.64
CA ALA A 54 -2.97 17.15 -5.87
C ALA A 54 -2.60 15.77 -6.42
N ILE A 55 -1.31 15.46 -6.35
CA ILE A 55 -0.79 14.12 -6.59
C ILE A 55 -0.27 13.60 -5.26
N VAL A 56 -0.67 12.40 -4.87
CA VAL A 56 -0.13 11.71 -3.69
C VAL A 56 0.58 10.45 -4.15
N HIS A 57 1.89 10.41 -3.94
CA HIS A 57 2.71 9.22 -4.17
C HIS A 57 2.65 8.32 -2.94
N VAL A 58 2.25 7.07 -3.13
CA VAL A 58 2.15 6.05 -2.09
C VAL A 58 3.20 5.00 -2.36
N THR A 59 3.98 4.63 -1.36
CA THR A 59 5.03 3.61 -1.45
C THR A 59 4.95 2.63 -0.30
N MET A 60 5.31 1.38 -0.53
CA MET A 60 5.48 0.35 0.50
C MET A 60 6.69 -0.52 0.18
N ASP A 61 7.54 -0.74 1.17
CA ASP A 61 8.60 -1.75 1.14
C ASP A 61 8.26 -2.83 2.16
N SER A 62 8.23 -4.09 1.73
CA SER A 62 7.86 -5.20 2.60
C SER A 62 8.39 -6.54 2.08
N ILE A 63 7.91 -7.61 2.71
CA ILE A 63 8.08 -8.99 2.26
C ILE A 63 6.72 -9.65 2.05
N VAL A 64 6.70 -10.63 1.16
CA VAL A 64 5.62 -11.58 1.01
C VAL A 64 6.18 -13.00 1.14
N SER A 65 5.43 -13.92 1.72
CA SER A 65 5.88 -15.27 2.03
C SER A 65 4.88 -16.35 1.67
N VAL A 66 5.37 -17.59 1.75
CA VAL A 66 4.59 -18.82 1.82
C VAL A 66 4.89 -19.45 3.17
N ASN A 67 3.88 -19.64 4.00
CA ASN A 67 4.02 -20.36 5.26
C ASN A 67 4.16 -21.87 4.97
N LEU A 68 5.21 -22.50 5.50
CA LEU A 68 5.52 -23.90 5.29
C LEU A 68 4.93 -24.83 6.35
N ASP A 69 4.43 -24.29 7.46
CA ASP A 69 3.92 -25.06 8.59
C ASP A 69 2.73 -25.96 8.20
N GLU A 70 1.97 -25.58 7.17
CA GLU A 70 0.83 -26.38 6.67
C GLU A 70 1.25 -27.66 5.92
N PHE A 71 2.51 -27.76 5.50
CA PHE A 71 3.03 -28.89 4.72
C PHE A 71 3.81 -29.90 5.58
N SER A 72 3.84 -29.73 6.90
CA SER A 72 4.80 -30.37 7.82
C SER A 72 4.71 -31.90 7.95
N ASN A 73 3.66 -32.54 7.44
CA ASN A 73 3.40 -33.96 7.70
C ASN A 73 4.22 -34.92 6.82
N ASP A 74 4.80 -34.44 5.71
CA ASP A 74 5.69 -35.23 4.84
C ASP A 74 6.92 -34.42 4.42
N GLN A 75 8.10 -34.84 4.91
CA GLN A 75 9.37 -34.16 4.62
C GLN A 75 9.76 -34.21 3.14
N ASN A 76 9.34 -35.25 2.40
CA ASN A 76 9.66 -35.33 0.97
C ASN A 76 8.85 -34.29 0.18
N SER A 77 7.54 -34.21 0.41
CA SER A 77 6.68 -33.19 -0.20
C SER A 77 7.11 -31.77 0.19
N LEU A 78 7.45 -31.54 1.45
CA LEU A 78 7.94 -30.24 1.93
C LEU A 78 9.22 -29.80 1.17
N ASN A 79 10.20 -30.70 1.02
CA ASN A 79 11.43 -30.39 0.28
C ASN A 79 11.18 -30.10 -1.20
N LEU A 80 10.23 -30.79 -1.84
CA LEU A 80 9.83 -30.50 -3.22
C LEU A 80 9.22 -29.11 -3.35
N ILE A 81 8.33 -28.72 -2.43
CA ILE A 81 7.70 -27.41 -2.41
C ILE A 81 8.75 -26.31 -2.20
N ILE A 82 9.65 -26.48 -1.23
CA ILE A 82 10.72 -25.52 -0.97
C ILE A 82 11.60 -25.35 -2.21
N ASN A 83 12.00 -26.45 -2.84
CA ASN A 83 12.83 -26.41 -4.05
C ASN A 83 12.12 -25.70 -5.21
N GLU A 84 10.79 -25.78 -5.30
CA GLU A 84 10.01 -25.03 -6.29
C GLU A 84 9.95 -23.54 -5.93
N LEU A 85 9.63 -23.20 -4.69
CA LEU A 85 9.50 -21.82 -4.21
C LEU A 85 10.83 -21.04 -4.27
N LEU A 86 11.97 -21.74 -4.17
CA LEU A 86 13.29 -21.13 -4.27
C LEU A 86 13.73 -20.84 -5.71
N LYS A 87 13.01 -21.32 -6.73
CA LYS A 87 13.31 -21.00 -8.13
C LYS A 87 12.99 -19.54 -8.45
N PRO A 88 13.73 -18.90 -9.38
CA PRO A 88 13.37 -17.58 -9.87
C PRO A 88 12.03 -17.60 -10.61
N ASN A 89 10.97 -17.16 -9.95
CA ASN A 89 9.65 -16.96 -10.54
C ASN A 89 9.07 -15.61 -10.07
N PRO A 90 9.47 -14.49 -10.69
CA PRO A 90 9.02 -13.16 -10.28
C PRO A 90 7.50 -13.02 -10.32
N GLN A 91 6.84 -13.60 -11.32
CA GLN A 91 5.40 -13.49 -11.50
C GLN A 91 4.62 -14.07 -10.31
N PHE A 92 5.03 -15.24 -9.81
CA PHE A 92 4.44 -15.85 -8.61
C PHE A 92 4.51 -14.91 -7.39
N TRP A 93 5.65 -14.26 -7.19
CA TRP A 93 5.84 -13.33 -6.06
C TRP A 93 5.11 -12.00 -6.27
N ILE A 94 5.00 -11.51 -7.52
CA ILE A 94 4.23 -10.31 -7.87
C ILE A 94 2.74 -10.55 -7.59
N GLU A 95 2.17 -11.69 -7.98
CA GLU A 95 0.76 -12.03 -7.72
C GLU A 95 0.46 -12.09 -6.22
N ARG A 96 1.36 -12.68 -5.43
CA ARG A 96 1.23 -12.68 -3.98
C ARG A 96 1.34 -11.27 -3.39
N THR A 97 2.28 -10.47 -3.88
CA THR A 97 2.42 -9.07 -3.47
C THR A 97 1.15 -8.28 -3.77
N MET A 98 0.58 -8.46 -4.97
CA MET A 98 -0.69 -7.85 -5.38
C MET A 98 -1.82 -8.22 -4.41
N LYS A 99 -1.92 -9.51 -4.04
CA LYS A 99 -2.92 -9.97 -3.07
C LYS A 99 -2.70 -9.32 -1.69
N GLN A 100 -1.47 -9.28 -1.20
CA GLN A 100 -1.15 -8.65 0.09
C GLN A 100 -1.49 -7.15 0.10
N VAL A 101 -1.08 -6.40 -0.93
CA VAL A 101 -1.39 -4.96 -1.06
C VAL A 101 -2.89 -4.74 -1.15
N SER A 102 -3.63 -5.61 -1.85
CA SER A 102 -5.09 -5.48 -1.98
C SER A 102 -5.84 -5.52 -0.65
N MET A 103 -5.28 -6.17 0.37
CA MET A 103 -5.86 -6.20 1.72
C MET A 103 -5.80 -4.81 2.39
N ALA A 104 -4.73 -4.04 2.13
CA ALA A 104 -4.63 -2.66 2.61
C ALA A 104 -5.73 -1.75 2.06
N SER A 105 -6.28 -2.03 0.86
CA SER A 105 -7.37 -1.25 0.28
C SER A 105 -8.60 -1.23 1.18
N TYR A 106 -8.97 -2.37 1.78
CA TYR A 106 -10.12 -2.43 2.68
C TYR A 106 -9.91 -1.53 3.90
N ARG A 107 -8.76 -1.69 4.58
CA ARG A 107 -8.40 -0.86 5.73
C ARG A 107 -8.41 0.63 5.43
N LEU A 108 -7.89 1.03 4.26
CA LEU A 108 -7.78 2.44 3.89
C LEU A 108 -9.12 3.05 3.46
N VAL A 109 -10.02 2.26 2.88
CA VAL A 109 -11.40 2.67 2.56
C VAL A 109 -12.23 2.82 3.84
N TYR A 110 -12.08 1.90 4.79
CA TYR A 110 -12.84 1.91 6.06
C TYR A 110 -12.08 2.54 7.24
N ARG A 111 -10.97 3.24 6.96
CA ARG A 111 -10.15 3.95 7.94
C ARG A 111 -10.95 4.79 8.96
N PRO A 112 -12.01 5.53 8.57
CA PRO A 112 -12.80 6.32 9.54
C PRO A 112 -13.53 5.47 10.58
N SER A 113 -13.82 4.20 10.28
CA SER A 113 -14.49 3.28 11.20
C SER A 113 -13.58 2.81 12.34
N PHE A 114 -12.26 2.93 12.18
CA PHE A 114 -11.26 2.41 13.12
C PHE A 114 -10.39 3.49 13.75
N ILE A 115 -10.27 4.66 13.11
CA ILE A 115 -9.41 5.75 13.57
C ILE A 115 -10.19 7.07 13.51
N GLU A 116 -10.44 7.66 14.68
CA GLU A 116 -11.09 8.97 14.79
C GLU A 116 -10.24 10.08 14.15
N GLY A 117 -10.89 11.01 13.47
CA GLY A 117 -10.22 12.15 12.83
C GLY A 117 -9.44 11.81 11.55
N LYS A 118 -9.61 10.61 11.01
CA LYS A 118 -9.07 10.20 9.71
C LYS A 118 -10.19 9.95 8.71
N TYR A 119 -9.97 10.32 7.45
CA TYR A 119 -10.90 9.96 6.37
C TYR A 119 -10.32 8.86 5.48
N GLN A 120 -11.12 8.43 4.51
CA GLN A 120 -10.78 7.39 3.55
C GLN A 120 -9.54 7.79 2.75
N LEU A 121 -8.69 6.82 2.46
CA LEU A 121 -7.48 7.00 1.65
C LEU A 121 -7.38 5.87 0.62
N PRO A 122 -8.40 5.71 -0.24
CA PRO A 122 -8.51 4.55 -1.12
C PRO A 122 -7.30 4.46 -2.03
N LEU A 123 -6.73 3.26 -2.16
CA LEU A 123 -5.70 3.01 -3.15
C LEU A 123 -6.27 3.08 -4.57
N THR A 124 -5.41 3.36 -5.54
CA THR A 124 -5.79 3.26 -6.95
C THR A 124 -6.14 1.83 -7.34
N GLN A 125 -6.73 1.67 -8.52
CA GLN A 125 -6.92 0.36 -9.10
C GLN A 125 -5.56 -0.35 -9.36
N PRO A 126 -5.50 -1.69 -9.29
CA PRO A 126 -4.28 -2.49 -9.44
C PRO A 126 -3.49 -2.24 -10.72
N GLU A 127 -4.15 -1.82 -11.80
CA GLU A 127 -3.54 -1.54 -13.11
C GLU A 127 -2.57 -0.34 -13.04
N HIS A 128 -2.68 0.49 -12.00
CA HIS A 128 -1.79 1.63 -11.75
C HIS A 128 -0.74 1.35 -10.68
N TRP A 129 -0.58 0.09 -10.27
CA TRP A 129 0.41 -0.29 -9.27
C TRP A 129 1.71 -0.71 -9.95
N ASN A 130 2.83 -0.23 -9.41
CA ASN A 130 4.16 -0.66 -9.78
C ASN A 130 4.70 -1.57 -8.68
N ILE A 131 4.95 -2.84 -9.00
CA ILE A 131 5.51 -3.84 -8.08
C ILE A 131 6.86 -4.28 -8.62
N VAL A 132 7.87 -4.23 -7.76
CA VAL A 132 9.22 -4.73 -8.04
C VAL A 132 9.60 -5.72 -6.96
N VAL A 133 9.87 -6.97 -7.34
CA VAL A 133 10.44 -7.99 -6.43
C VAL A 133 11.97 -7.94 -6.49
N HIS A 134 12.62 -8.13 -5.35
CA HIS A 134 14.06 -7.89 -5.19
C HIS A 134 14.83 -9.17 -4.90
N GLY A 135 15.82 -9.46 -5.75
CA GLY A 135 16.74 -10.57 -5.55
C GLY A 135 16.08 -11.93 -5.76
N SER A 136 16.46 -12.90 -4.92
CA SER A 136 15.97 -14.28 -4.99
C SER A 136 15.19 -14.65 -3.73
N PRO A 137 14.21 -15.56 -3.84
CA PRO A 137 13.45 -16.03 -2.70
C PRO A 137 14.36 -16.73 -1.69
N ARG A 138 14.05 -16.60 -0.40
CA ARG A 138 14.86 -17.12 0.72
C ARG A 138 13.97 -17.84 1.71
N ARG A 139 14.50 -18.91 2.32
CA ARG A 139 13.85 -19.57 3.45
C ARG A 139 14.31 -18.95 4.77
N ASP A 140 13.39 -18.79 5.71
CA ASP A 140 13.64 -18.43 7.10
C ASP A 140 12.76 -19.31 7.99
N HIS A 141 13.39 -20.01 8.93
CA HIS A 141 12.73 -20.94 9.85
C HIS A 141 12.02 -20.25 11.02
N SER A 142 12.06 -18.93 11.08
CA SER A 142 11.60 -18.14 12.22
C SER A 142 10.86 -16.87 11.82
N LEU A 143 10.46 -16.76 10.55
CA LEU A 143 9.78 -15.58 10.04
C LEU A 143 8.43 -15.44 10.73
N ASN A 144 8.31 -14.43 11.60
CA ASN A 144 7.16 -14.23 12.48
C ASN A 144 6.83 -15.47 13.34
N GLY A 145 7.82 -16.31 13.64
CA GLY A 145 7.64 -17.57 14.37
C GLY A 145 7.26 -18.79 13.52
N HIS A 146 7.24 -18.65 12.18
CA HIS A 146 6.88 -19.71 11.24
C HIS A 146 8.05 -20.06 10.32
N ASP A 147 8.08 -21.30 9.81
CA ASP A 147 8.98 -21.65 8.70
C ASP A 147 8.37 -21.13 7.40
N SER A 148 9.14 -20.36 6.63
CA SER A 148 8.60 -19.66 5.46
C SER A 148 9.63 -19.47 4.37
N VAL A 149 9.17 -19.49 3.11
CA VAL A 149 9.92 -18.92 1.99
C VAL A 149 9.37 -17.54 1.68
N TYR A 150 10.22 -16.53 1.58
CA TYR A 150 9.83 -15.14 1.39
C TYR A 150 10.60 -14.46 0.25
N MET A 151 10.02 -13.36 -0.23
CA MET A 151 10.57 -12.45 -1.23
C MET A 151 10.38 -10.99 -0.76
N HIS A 152 11.42 -10.18 -0.93
CA HIS A 152 11.31 -8.73 -0.72
C HIS A 152 10.68 -8.05 -1.93
N TYR A 153 9.90 -7.01 -1.69
CA TYR A 153 9.37 -6.19 -2.76
C TYR A 153 9.29 -4.71 -2.38
N SER A 154 9.24 -3.87 -3.41
CA SER A 154 8.79 -2.49 -3.34
C SER A 154 7.52 -2.34 -4.18
N TRP A 155 6.56 -1.60 -3.65
CA TRP A 155 5.31 -1.26 -4.31
C TRP A 155 5.13 0.26 -4.31
N SER A 156 4.57 0.81 -5.39
CA SER A 156 4.22 2.22 -5.45
C SER A 156 3.01 2.50 -6.33
N THR A 157 2.28 3.57 -6.03
CA THR A 157 1.26 4.14 -6.91
C THR A 157 1.11 5.65 -6.73
N HIS A 158 0.37 6.30 -7.62
CA HIS A 158 0.08 7.73 -7.57
C HIS A 158 -1.43 7.95 -7.59
N MET A 159 -1.93 8.69 -6.60
CA MET A 159 -3.34 9.11 -6.53
C MET A 159 -3.47 10.54 -7.05
N LEU A 160 -4.41 10.77 -7.97
CA LEU A 160 -4.80 12.09 -8.44
C LEU A 160 -6.09 12.50 -7.73
N THR A 161 -6.12 13.69 -7.15
CA THR A 161 -7.26 14.18 -6.36
C THR A 161 -7.33 15.72 -6.40
N ASP A 162 -8.38 16.31 -5.83
CA ASP A 162 -8.49 17.75 -5.65
C ASP A 162 -7.48 18.29 -4.64
N TYR A 163 -7.24 19.59 -4.64
CA TYR A 163 -6.24 20.21 -3.77
C TYR A 163 -6.50 20.00 -2.26
N LYS A 164 -7.77 19.85 -1.83
CA LYS A 164 -8.18 19.83 -0.42
C LYS A 164 -8.29 18.43 0.17
N SER A 165 -8.72 17.45 -0.62
CA SER A 165 -8.96 16.06 -0.18
C SER A 165 -7.80 15.42 0.59
N PRO A 166 -6.52 15.58 0.21
CA PRO A 166 -5.41 15.03 0.99
C PRO A 166 -5.40 15.54 2.43
N SER A 167 -5.61 16.85 2.65
CA SER A 167 -5.62 17.46 3.98
C SER A 167 -6.81 17.04 4.84
N ILE A 168 -7.95 16.72 4.20
CA ILE A 168 -9.13 16.20 4.87
C ILE A 168 -8.86 14.77 5.33
N SER A 169 -8.33 13.92 4.43
CA SER A 169 -8.01 12.52 4.74
C SER A 169 -6.90 12.35 5.76
N GLU A 170 -5.83 13.14 5.61
CA GLU A 170 -4.68 13.15 6.47
C GLU A 170 -4.11 14.58 6.55
N PRO A 171 -4.27 15.29 7.68
CA PRO A 171 -3.80 16.68 7.80
C PRO A 171 -2.33 16.87 7.43
N GLN A 172 -1.47 15.87 7.67
CA GLN A 172 -0.06 15.91 7.30
C GLN A 172 0.20 15.91 5.79
N LEU A 173 -0.75 15.42 4.98
CA LEU A 173 -0.71 15.48 3.52
C LEU A 173 -1.27 16.82 2.97
N GLY A 174 -1.70 17.73 3.84
CA GLY A 174 -2.16 19.05 3.42
C GLY A 174 -1.06 19.95 2.87
N MET A 175 0.20 19.73 3.28
CA MET A 175 1.36 20.45 2.76
C MET A 175 1.98 19.73 1.56
N ILE A 176 2.49 20.49 0.59
CA ILE A 176 3.38 19.93 -0.45
C ILE A 176 4.60 19.31 0.25
N ASP A 177 5.05 18.16 -0.23
CA ASP A 177 6.07 17.31 0.42
C ASP A 177 5.69 16.79 1.81
N GLY A 178 4.47 17.07 2.30
CA GLY A 178 3.91 16.48 3.50
C GLY A 178 3.92 14.96 3.41
N GLN A 179 4.30 14.30 4.50
CA GLN A 179 4.43 12.85 4.57
C GLN A 179 3.64 12.28 5.73
N TRP A 180 3.09 11.10 5.51
CA TRP A 180 2.47 10.29 6.55
C TRP A 180 2.86 8.83 6.35
N VAL A 181 3.09 8.14 7.46
CA VAL A 181 3.32 6.69 7.47
C VAL A 181 2.09 6.03 8.04
N GLU A 182 1.34 5.32 7.21
CA GLU A 182 0.16 4.60 7.68
C GLU A 182 0.60 3.34 8.43
N PRO A 183 0.20 3.15 9.70
CA PRO A 183 0.48 1.94 10.44
C PRO A 183 -0.46 0.81 9.99
N ILE A 184 -0.05 0.09 8.95
CA ILE A 184 -0.73 -1.12 8.47
C ILE A 184 0.13 -2.32 8.83
N ILE A 185 -0.52 -3.37 9.32
CA ILE A 185 0.07 -4.68 9.48
C ILE A 185 -0.64 -5.58 8.47
N LEU A 186 0.13 -6.25 7.61
CA LEU A 186 -0.40 -7.16 6.60
C LEU A 186 0.10 -8.58 6.90
N PRO A 187 -0.68 -9.62 6.60
CA PRO A 187 -0.21 -10.99 6.72
C PRO A 187 0.95 -11.22 5.75
N THR A 188 2.01 -11.88 6.20
CA THR A 188 3.16 -12.18 5.32
C THR A 188 2.79 -13.19 4.24
N ASP A 189 1.95 -14.19 4.54
CA ASP A 189 1.34 -15.07 3.53
C ASP A 189 -0.13 -14.68 3.29
N PRO A 190 -0.44 -13.93 2.22
CA PRO A 190 -1.79 -13.43 1.96
C PRO A 190 -2.79 -14.51 1.49
N TYR A 191 -2.32 -15.74 1.27
CA TYR A 191 -3.18 -16.88 0.90
C TYR A 191 -3.43 -17.83 2.08
N ASN A 192 -2.67 -17.72 3.17
CA ASN A 192 -2.86 -18.56 4.34
C ASN A 192 -4.09 -18.07 5.14
N LEU A 193 -5.13 -18.90 5.20
CA LEU A 193 -6.39 -18.55 5.88
C LEU A 193 -6.19 -18.31 7.38
N MET A 194 -5.33 -19.07 8.05
CA MET A 194 -5.10 -18.91 9.49
C MET A 194 -4.37 -17.61 9.83
N GLN A 195 -3.51 -17.12 8.92
CA GLN A 195 -2.95 -15.77 9.02
C GLN A 195 -3.96 -14.65 8.69
N ARG A 196 -5.12 -15.00 8.11
CA ARG A 196 -6.21 -14.06 7.80
C ARG A 196 -7.32 -14.05 8.86
N THR A 197 -7.60 -15.17 9.54
CA THR A 197 -8.86 -15.33 10.31
C THR A 197 -8.73 -15.42 11.84
N GLY A 198 -7.57 -15.11 12.43
CA GLY A 198 -7.40 -15.16 13.89
C GLY A 198 -6.80 -13.89 14.47
N TYR A 199 -7.62 -12.89 14.83
CA TYR A 199 -7.19 -11.67 15.55
C TYR A 199 -6.05 -10.83 14.89
N ALA A 200 -5.55 -11.19 13.72
CA ALA A 200 -4.32 -10.64 13.16
C ALA A 200 -4.53 -9.42 12.25
N CYS A 201 -5.70 -9.29 11.62
CA CYS A 201 -6.12 -8.11 10.87
C CYS A 201 -7.63 -8.00 11.00
N ILE A 202 -8.16 -6.78 11.06
CA ILE A 202 -9.59 -6.50 11.07
C ILE A 202 -10.20 -7.13 9.80
N ASP A 203 -11.06 -8.14 9.93
CA ASP A 203 -11.99 -8.65 8.88
C ASP A 203 -11.52 -8.50 7.41
N GLU A 204 -10.32 -9.04 7.06
CA GLU A 204 -9.63 -8.91 5.75
C GLU A 204 -9.46 -10.26 4.99
#